data_AF-A0A147DBD8-F1
#
_entry.id   AF-A0A147DBD8-F1
#
_cell.length_a   1.000
_cell.length_b   1.000
_cell.length_c   1.000
_cell.angle_alpha   90.00
_cell.angle_beta   90.00
_cell.angle_gamma   90.00
#
_symmetry.space_group_name_H-M   'P 1'
#
loop_
_entity.id
_entity.type
_entity.pdbx_description
1 polymer ?
#
loop_
_entity_poly.entity_id
_entity_poly.type
_entity_poly.pdbx_seq_one_letter_code
_entity_poly.pdbx_strand_id
1 'polypeptide(L)'
;MSLPFLVDSHCHLDFPEFEPERDDIVARAGAQGVGLMVTISTYISKLPSILAIAERYSNVFASVGTHPLNAGSEPDVPTQHIVRLSQHPKIVAIGEAGLDYFYDRAPPEVQKRVFIRHIEAARETGLPLVIHARDADADMEAILSQQSAIGPFPFVLHCFSSTRRLAEVGVDLGGYVSFSGILTFNKSDEIRAIAADVPLDRLLVETDAPYLAPPPHRGQRNEPAYVAHTARKLADVKGVSVDDVAKQTTDNFFRLFSRAPDLRS
;
A
#
# COMPACT_ATOMS: atom_id res chain seq x y z
N MET A 1 -10.48 -15.91 -18.94
CA MET A 1 -11.43 -15.78 -17.81
C MET A 1 -10.95 -14.62 -16.97
N SER A 2 -11.83 -13.68 -16.63
CA SER A 2 -11.52 -12.61 -15.67
C SER A 2 -11.16 -13.24 -14.32
N LEU A 3 -10.24 -12.65 -13.56
CA LEU A 3 -9.97 -13.11 -12.21
C LEU A 3 -11.20 -12.82 -11.33
N PRO A 4 -11.43 -13.60 -10.25
CA PRO A 4 -12.38 -13.21 -9.22
C PRO A 4 -11.95 -11.86 -8.61
N PHE A 5 -12.86 -11.24 -7.85
CA PHE A 5 -12.68 -9.91 -7.27
C PHE A 5 -11.27 -9.74 -6.66
N LEU A 6 -10.57 -8.70 -7.10
CA LEU A 6 -9.27 -8.28 -6.60
C LEU A 6 -9.34 -6.85 -6.06
N VAL A 7 -8.45 -6.56 -5.12
CA VAL A 7 -8.20 -5.20 -4.65
C VAL A 7 -6.79 -4.79 -5.06
N ASP A 8 -6.67 -3.64 -5.70
CA ASP A 8 -5.37 -2.96 -5.80
C ASP A 8 -5.19 -2.08 -4.56
N SER A 9 -4.44 -2.60 -3.58
CA SER A 9 -4.32 -1.97 -2.27
C SER A 9 -3.43 -0.72 -2.23
N HIS A 10 -2.71 -0.42 -3.33
CA HIS A 10 -1.81 0.73 -3.43
C HIS A 10 -1.60 1.15 -4.88
N CYS A 11 -2.13 2.32 -5.27
CA CYS A 11 -1.81 2.97 -6.54
C CYS A 11 -1.85 4.51 -6.41
N HIS A 12 -1.39 5.22 -7.42
CA HIS A 12 -1.35 6.68 -7.48
C HIS A 12 -2.15 7.19 -8.67
N LEU A 13 -3.48 7.22 -8.55
CA LEU A 13 -4.38 7.71 -9.60
C LEU A 13 -4.27 9.22 -9.83
N ASP A 14 -3.60 9.94 -8.93
CA ASP A 14 -3.32 11.37 -8.99
C ASP A 14 -2.12 11.75 -9.85
N PHE A 15 -1.40 10.75 -10.39
CA PHE A 15 -0.31 11.04 -11.31
C PHE A 15 -0.81 11.80 -12.55
N PRO A 16 -0.15 12.92 -12.95
CA PRO A 16 -0.62 13.76 -14.04
C PRO A 16 -0.80 13.01 -15.37
N GLU A 17 0.03 12.02 -15.62
CA GLU A 17 -0.02 11.19 -16.83
C GLU A 17 -1.33 10.38 -16.95
N PHE A 18 -2.01 10.10 -15.84
CA PHE A 18 -3.30 9.42 -15.85
C PHE A 18 -4.48 10.37 -16.08
N GLU A 19 -4.31 11.68 -15.88
CA GLU A 19 -5.42 12.64 -15.94
C GLU A 19 -6.26 12.56 -17.23
N PRO A 20 -5.67 12.45 -18.44
CA PRO A 20 -6.44 12.44 -19.68
C PRO A 20 -7.30 11.18 -19.89
N GLU A 21 -6.98 10.07 -19.22
CA GLU A 21 -7.58 8.75 -19.48
C GLU A 21 -7.98 8.00 -18.19
N ARG A 22 -8.07 8.70 -17.06
CA ARG A 22 -8.30 8.07 -15.74
C ARG A 22 -9.56 7.21 -15.70
N ASP A 23 -10.63 7.65 -16.37
CA ASP A 23 -11.88 6.89 -16.45
C ASP A 23 -11.65 5.55 -17.17
N ASP A 24 -10.88 5.57 -18.27
CA ASP A 24 -10.56 4.37 -19.02
C ASP A 24 -9.64 3.44 -18.22
N ILE A 25 -8.68 3.98 -17.46
CA ILE A 25 -7.82 3.21 -16.54
C ILE A 25 -8.66 2.46 -15.50
N VAL A 26 -9.58 3.17 -14.84
CA VAL A 26 -10.49 2.59 -13.84
C VAL A 26 -11.40 1.53 -14.47
N ALA A 27 -11.93 1.80 -15.68
CA ALA A 27 -12.76 0.84 -16.40
C ALA A 27 -11.98 -0.43 -16.82
N ARG A 28 -10.74 -0.28 -17.29
CA ARG A 28 -9.85 -1.42 -17.60
C ARG A 28 -9.56 -2.26 -16.37
N ALA A 29 -9.33 -1.62 -15.22
CA ALA A 29 -9.15 -2.32 -13.95
C ALA A 29 -10.38 -3.18 -13.60
N GLY A 30 -11.57 -2.59 -13.68
CA GLY A 30 -12.84 -3.31 -13.48
C GLY A 30 -13.02 -4.49 -14.43
N ALA A 31 -12.66 -4.34 -15.71
CA ALA A 31 -12.74 -5.41 -16.70
C ALA A 31 -11.77 -6.59 -16.42
N GLN A 32 -10.73 -6.38 -15.60
CA GLN A 32 -9.81 -7.43 -15.13
C GLN A 32 -10.19 -8.02 -13.76
N GLY A 33 -11.34 -7.63 -13.20
CA GLY A 33 -11.81 -8.09 -11.90
C GLY A 33 -11.29 -7.27 -10.71
N VAL A 34 -10.63 -6.13 -10.95
CA VAL A 34 -10.23 -5.21 -9.88
C VAL A 34 -11.46 -4.44 -9.41
N GLY A 35 -12.03 -4.89 -8.31
CA GLY A 35 -13.29 -4.39 -7.78
C GLY A 35 -13.14 -3.18 -6.87
N LEU A 36 -11.94 -2.94 -6.30
CA LEU A 36 -11.63 -1.79 -5.46
C LEU A 36 -10.17 -1.36 -5.64
N MET A 37 -9.92 -0.05 -5.55
CA MET A 37 -8.56 0.53 -5.57
C MET A 37 -8.38 1.51 -4.40
N VAL A 38 -7.16 1.59 -3.86
CA VAL A 38 -6.78 2.63 -2.89
C VAL A 38 -5.74 3.55 -3.51
N THR A 39 -6.12 4.80 -3.76
CA THR A 39 -5.20 5.83 -4.26
C THR A 39 -4.48 6.53 -3.11
N ILE A 40 -3.16 6.62 -3.20
CA ILE A 40 -2.32 6.90 -2.04
C ILE A 40 -1.85 8.36 -2.00
N SER A 41 -2.09 9.01 -0.86
CA SER A 41 -1.60 10.35 -0.58
C SER A 41 -0.10 10.30 -0.26
N THR A 42 0.69 11.15 -0.94
CA THR A 42 2.12 11.36 -0.65
C THR A 42 2.41 12.72 -0.01
N TYR A 43 1.40 13.60 0.01
CA TYR A 43 1.40 14.92 0.62
C TYR A 43 0.03 15.18 1.25
N ILE A 44 0.01 15.65 2.49
CA ILE A 44 -1.24 16.03 3.17
C ILE A 44 -1.80 17.31 2.53
N SER A 45 -0.94 18.25 2.15
CA SER A 45 -1.33 19.48 1.46
C SER A 45 -2.03 19.26 0.11
N LYS A 46 -1.82 18.11 -0.53
CA LYS A 46 -2.46 17.72 -1.79
C LYS A 46 -3.67 16.81 -1.62
N LEU A 47 -4.09 16.53 -0.38
CA LEU A 47 -5.25 15.69 -0.12
C LEU A 47 -6.53 16.10 -0.89
N PRO A 48 -6.83 17.40 -1.13
CA PRO A 48 -8.00 17.77 -1.91
C PRO A 48 -8.05 17.17 -3.33
N SER A 49 -6.92 17.04 -4.03
CA SER A 49 -6.91 16.41 -5.36
C SER A 49 -7.09 14.89 -5.29
N ILE A 50 -6.53 14.26 -4.26
CA ILE A 50 -6.71 12.83 -3.99
C ILE A 50 -8.19 12.53 -3.69
N LEU A 51 -8.82 13.34 -2.84
CA LEU A 51 -10.23 13.20 -2.49
C LEU A 51 -11.14 13.39 -3.71
N ALA A 52 -10.87 14.39 -4.55
CA ALA A 52 -11.65 14.61 -5.78
C ALA A 52 -11.63 13.37 -6.70
N ILE A 53 -10.50 12.66 -6.76
CA ILE A 53 -10.39 11.38 -7.49
C ILE A 53 -11.19 10.28 -6.79
N ALA A 54 -11.02 10.10 -5.48
CA ALA A 54 -11.69 9.05 -4.73
C ALA A 54 -13.23 9.23 -4.71
N GLU A 55 -13.72 10.46 -4.68
CA GLU A 55 -15.16 10.78 -4.71
C GLU A 55 -15.79 10.54 -6.08
N ARG A 56 -15.02 10.64 -7.15
CA ARG A 56 -15.51 10.44 -8.52
C ARG A 56 -15.93 8.99 -8.81
N TYR A 57 -15.31 8.02 -8.16
CA TYR A 57 -15.55 6.60 -8.41
C TYR A 57 -16.07 5.90 -7.15
N SER A 58 -17.11 5.08 -7.26
CA SER A 58 -17.68 4.36 -6.11
C SER A 58 -16.68 3.38 -5.48
N ASN A 59 -15.81 2.79 -6.30
CA ASN A 59 -14.83 1.77 -5.92
C ASN A 59 -13.40 2.28 -5.72
N VAL A 60 -13.18 3.59 -5.68
CA VAL A 60 -11.88 4.17 -5.32
C VAL A 60 -11.97 4.78 -3.93
N PHE A 61 -11.00 4.43 -3.09
CA PHE A 61 -10.78 5.00 -1.75
C PHE A 61 -9.38 5.59 -1.69
N ALA A 62 -9.06 6.27 -0.60
CA ALA A 62 -7.79 6.96 -0.46
C ALA A 62 -7.15 6.77 0.92
N SER A 63 -5.86 7.04 0.98
CA SER A 63 -5.12 7.25 2.24
C SER A 63 -4.88 8.74 2.49
N VAL A 64 -4.46 9.08 3.71
CA VAL A 64 -3.95 10.41 4.05
C VAL A 64 -2.60 10.31 4.72
N GLY A 65 -1.58 10.98 4.19
CA GLY A 65 -0.26 10.98 4.78
C GLY A 65 0.81 11.74 4.00
N THR A 66 2.00 11.76 4.57
CA THR A 66 3.20 12.38 4.01
C THR A 66 4.26 11.31 3.77
N HIS A 67 4.57 11.07 2.50
CA HIS A 67 5.61 10.13 2.09
C HIS A 67 6.98 10.57 2.66
N PRO A 68 7.90 9.65 3.04
CA PRO A 68 9.21 10.00 3.62
C PRO A 68 10.00 11.04 2.84
N LEU A 69 10.04 10.91 1.51
CA LEU A 69 10.70 11.87 0.60
C LEU A 69 10.13 13.30 0.65
N ASN A 70 8.92 13.48 1.18
CA ASN A 70 8.23 14.75 1.31
C ASN A 70 8.20 15.25 2.77
N ALA A 71 8.72 14.47 3.72
CA ALA A 71 8.72 14.80 5.14
C ALA A 71 9.43 16.12 5.44
N GLY A 72 10.43 16.50 4.64
CA GLY A 72 11.11 17.80 4.74
C GLY A 72 10.23 19.01 4.39
N SER A 73 9.20 18.82 3.57
CA SER A 73 8.24 19.88 3.19
C SER A 73 7.05 19.97 4.14
N GLU A 74 6.72 18.89 4.85
CA GLU A 74 5.61 18.81 5.81
C GLU A 74 6.09 18.37 7.22
N PRO A 75 7.18 18.93 7.78
CA PRO A 75 7.87 18.39 8.96
C PRO A 75 7.08 18.55 10.26
N ASP A 76 6.05 19.39 10.26
CA ASP A 76 5.32 19.89 11.44
C ASP A 76 3.82 19.62 11.38
N VAL A 77 3.35 18.78 10.43
CA VAL A 77 1.95 18.35 10.44
C VAL A 77 1.68 17.57 11.74
N PRO A 78 0.74 18.01 12.59
CA PRO A 78 0.48 17.36 13.86
C PRO A 78 -0.42 16.14 13.68
N THR A 79 -0.26 15.12 14.54
CA THR A 79 -1.06 13.89 14.58
C THR A 79 -2.57 14.18 14.51
N GLN A 80 -3.04 15.14 15.31
CA GLN A 80 -4.46 15.52 15.36
C GLN A 80 -5.01 16.08 14.04
N HIS A 81 -4.15 16.65 13.18
CA HIS A 81 -4.58 17.08 11.84
C HIS A 81 -4.84 15.87 10.94
N ILE A 82 -3.97 14.87 10.98
CA ILE A 82 -4.13 13.61 10.24
C ILE A 82 -5.41 12.89 10.69
N VAL A 83 -5.63 12.79 12.00
CA VAL A 83 -6.83 12.18 12.60
C VAL A 83 -8.12 12.88 12.15
N ARG A 84 -8.10 14.22 12.06
CA ARG A 84 -9.25 15.00 11.56
C ARG A 84 -9.52 14.73 10.08
N LEU A 85 -8.49 14.73 9.25
CA LEU A 85 -8.62 14.49 7.82
C LEU A 85 -9.09 13.05 7.52
N SER A 86 -8.68 12.08 8.34
CA SER A 86 -9.07 10.68 8.17
C SER A 86 -10.56 10.40 8.44
N GLN A 87 -11.30 11.34 9.02
CA GLN A 87 -12.75 11.20 9.23
C GLN A 87 -13.55 11.25 7.91
N HIS A 88 -12.94 11.67 6.81
CA HIS A 88 -13.60 11.66 5.52
C HIS A 88 -13.98 10.22 5.10
N PRO A 89 -15.20 9.96 4.58
CA PRO A 89 -15.68 8.60 4.29
C PRO A 89 -14.88 7.87 3.21
N LYS A 90 -14.21 8.61 2.33
CA LYS A 90 -13.30 8.04 1.31
C LYS A 90 -11.90 7.72 1.84
N ILE A 91 -11.55 8.11 3.07
CA ILE A 91 -10.25 7.81 3.66
C ILE A 91 -10.33 6.52 4.48
N VAL A 92 -9.56 5.52 4.04
CA VAL A 92 -9.57 4.16 4.61
C VAL A 92 -8.20 3.73 5.15
N ALA A 93 -7.20 4.61 5.12
CA ALA A 93 -5.86 4.35 5.62
C ALA A 93 -5.10 5.64 5.99
N ILE A 94 -4.09 5.49 6.83
CA ILE A 94 -3.07 6.51 7.08
C ILE A 94 -1.83 6.17 6.24
N GLY A 95 -1.16 7.18 5.70
CA GLY A 95 0.00 7.02 4.84
C GLY A 95 -0.28 7.50 3.42
N GLU A 96 0.66 7.34 2.49
CA GLU A 96 1.92 6.62 2.68
C GLU A 96 2.87 7.38 3.61
N ALA A 97 3.49 6.65 4.54
CA ALA A 97 4.47 7.18 5.47
C ALA A 97 5.52 6.11 5.77
N GLY A 98 6.70 6.49 6.25
CA GLY A 98 7.75 5.53 6.52
C GLY A 98 9.14 6.14 6.41
N LEU A 99 10.08 5.35 5.88
CA LEU A 99 11.49 5.73 5.76
C LEU A 99 12.02 5.38 4.36
N ASP A 100 12.70 6.33 3.72
CA ASP A 100 13.43 6.14 2.47
C ASP A 100 14.81 6.80 2.60
N TYR A 101 15.84 5.97 2.76
CA TYR A 101 17.23 6.42 2.86
C TYR A 101 17.99 6.29 1.55
N PHE A 102 17.35 5.75 0.50
CA PHE A 102 17.95 5.63 -0.81
C PHE A 102 18.01 6.99 -1.52
N TYR A 103 16.94 7.79 -1.41
CA TYR A 103 16.91 9.14 -1.94
C TYR A 103 17.10 10.19 -0.85
N ASP A 104 18.13 11.01 -1.00
CA ASP A 104 18.42 12.13 -0.09
C ASP A 104 17.51 13.34 -0.37
N ARG A 105 16.24 13.25 0.03
CA ARG A 105 15.25 14.34 -0.10
C ARG A 105 14.77 14.91 1.22
N ALA A 106 14.92 14.15 2.31
CA ALA A 106 14.60 14.61 3.65
C ALA A 106 15.54 13.93 4.66
N PRO A 107 16.07 14.66 5.66
CA PRO A 107 16.97 14.07 6.66
C PRO A 107 16.28 12.90 7.40
N PRO A 108 16.99 11.78 7.69
CA PRO A 108 16.43 10.62 8.38
C PRO A 108 15.65 10.96 9.65
N GLU A 109 16.17 11.86 10.49
CA GLU A 109 15.51 12.27 11.74
C GLU A 109 14.19 13.03 11.52
N VAL A 110 14.05 13.71 10.38
CA VAL A 110 12.77 14.32 9.98
C VAL A 110 11.79 13.24 9.54
N GLN A 111 12.24 12.28 8.72
CA GLN A 111 11.41 11.15 8.29
C GLN A 111 10.89 10.35 9.48
N LYS A 112 11.75 9.99 10.44
CA LYS A 112 11.38 9.27 11.67
C LYS A 112 10.31 10.01 12.48
N ARG A 113 10.49 11.32 12.70
CA ARG A 113 9.52 12.12 13.45
C ARG A 113 8.16 12.18 12.76
N VAL A 114 8.15 12.39 11.43
CA VAL A 114 6.92 12.39 10.64
C VAL A 114 6.25 11.01 10.66
N PHE A 115 7.03 9.94 10.50
CA PHE A 115 6.54 8.57 10.56
C PHE A 115 5.90 8.23 11.91
N ILE A 116 6.52 8.60 13.04
CA ILE A 116 5.97 8.40 14.39
C ILE A 116 4.60 9.08 14.54
N ARG A 117 4.42 10.30 14.02
CA ARG A 117 3.10 10.97 14.05
C ARG A 117 2.03 10.24 13.24
N HIS A 118 2.41 9.61 12.13
CA HIS A 118 1.49 8.78 11.35
C HIS A 118 1.13 7.48 12.08
N ILE A 119 2.09 6.88 12.80
CA ILE A 119 1.83 5.73 13.67
C ILE A 119 0.86 6.10 14.79
N GLU A 120 1.04 7.25 15.44
CA GLU A 120 0.11 7.76 16.44
C GLU A 120 -1.30 7.95 15.86
N ALA A 121 -1.41 8.54 14.67
CA ALA A 121 -2.70 8.73 14.00
C ALA A 121 -3.37 7.40 13.64
N ALA A 122 -2.61 6.41 13.16
CA ALA A 122 -3.11 5.06 12.89
C ALA A 122 -3.62 4.39 14.17
N ARG A 123 -2.88 4.53 15.28
CA ARG A 123 -3.28 4.02 16.60
C ARG A 123 -4.57 4.67 17.10
N GLU A 124 -4.68 5.99 17.00
CA GLU A 124 -5.87 6.73 17.47
C GLU A 124 -7.12 6.44 16.63
N THR A 125 -6.95 6.26 15.30
CA THR A 125 -8.08 6.09 14.37
C THR A 125 -8.46 4.63 14.15
N GLY A 126 -7.56 3.68 14.45
CA GLY A 126 -7.70 2.28 14.07
C GLY A 126 -7.59 2.01 12.57
N LEU A 127 -7.26 3.02 11.76
CA LEU A 127 -7.00 2.85 10.33
C LEU A 127 -5.62 2.23 10.10
N PRO A 128 -5.47 1.35 9.08
CA PRO A 128 -4.16 0.79 8.77
C PRO A 128 -3.18 1.86 8.31
N LEU A 129 -1.95 1.75 8.78
CA LEU A 129 -0.81 2.52 8.26
C LEU A 129 -0.23 1.83 7.03
N VAL A 130 -0.16 2.53 5.91
CA VAL A 130 0.53 2.10 4.68
C VAL A 130 1.99 2.55 4.77
N ILE A 131 2.90 1.59 4.94
CA ILE A 131 4.30 1.83 5.31
C ILE A 131 5.24 1.65 4.12
N HIS A 132 5.94 2.73 3.77
CA HIS A 132 7.07 2.71 2.84
C HIS A 132 8.38 2.42 3.57
N ALA A 133 9.15 1.47 3.07
CA ALA A 133 10.48 1.18 3.57
C ALA A 133 11.47 1.02 2.42
N ARG A 134 12.55 1.80 2.44
CA ARG A 134 13.64 1.65 1.47
C ARG A 134 14.99 1.99 2.09
N ASP A 135 15.91 1.03 2.05
CA ASP A 135 17.26 1.12 2.63
C ASP A 135 17.28 1.56 4.10
N ALA A 136 16.20 1.27 4.84
CA ALA A 136 15.96 1.76 6.20
C ALA A 136 15.51 0.67 7.18
N ASP A 137 15.73 -0.60 6.83
CA ASP A 137 15.18 -1.77 7.53
C ASP A 137 15.45 -1.77 9.04
N ALA A 138 16.69 -1.50 9.48
CA ALA A 138 17.05 -1.51 10.89
C ALA A 138 16.28 -0.46 11.72
N ASP A 139 16.12 0.76 11.20
CA ASP A 139 15.34 1.81 11.85
C ASP A 139 13.84 1.50 11.78
N MET A 140 13.36 0.93 10.68
CA MET A 140 11.97 0.51 10.51
C MET A 140 11.60 -0.55 11.55
N GLU A 141 12.41 -1.61 11.69
CA GLU A 141 12.25 -2.66 12.69
C GLU A 141 12.20 -2.09 14.12
N ALA A 142 13.16 -1.20 14.44
CA ALA A 142 13.25 -0.59 15.76
C ALA A 142 12.02 0.25 16.08
N ILE A 143 11.58 1.10 15.15
CA ILE A 143 10.42 1.97 15.34
C ILE A 143 9.14 1.14 15.46
N LEU A 144 8.91 0.17 14.57
CA LEU A 144 7.71 -0.67 14.64
C LEU A 144 7.63 -1.46 15.94
N SER A 145 8.75 -2.04 16.39
CA SER A 145 8.81 -2.79 17.65
C SER A 145 8.53 -1.89 18.86
N GLN A 146 9.18 -0.73 18.93
CA GLN A 146 8.99 0.23 20.03
C GLN A 146 7.56 0.79 20.07
N GLN A 147 7.02 1.17 18.91
CA GLN A 147 5.69 1.75 18.83
C GLN A 147 4.58 0.73 19.08
N SER A 148 4.78 -0.53 18.67
CA SER A 148 3.82 -1.61 18.97
C SER A 148 3.82 -1.96 20.45
N ALA A 149 4.96 -1.85 21.13
CA ALA A 149 5.05 -2.03 22.58
C ALA A 149 4.31 -0.94 23.38
N ILE A 150 4.19 0.27 22.82
CA ILE A 150 3.36 1.35 23.40
C ILE A 150 1.87 1.03 23.24
N GLY A 151 1.49 0.51 22.08
CA GLY A 151 0.12 0.06 21.83
C GLY A 151 -0.08 -0.34 20.36
N PRO A 152 -0.96 -1.31 20.09
CA PRO A 152 -1.13 -1.88 18.76
C PRO A 152 -1.71 -0.85 17.77
N PHE A 153 -1.27 -0.93 16.53
CA PHE A 153 -1.87 -0.22 15.39
C PHE A 153 -1.81 -1.14 14.16
N PRO A 154 -2.85 -1.17 13.32
CA PRO A 154 -2.83 -1.97 12.10
C PRO A 154 -1.89 -1.34 11.08
N PHE A 155 -1.18 -2.16 10.31
CA PHE A 155 -0.32 -1.67 9.24
C PHE A 155 -0.08 -2.70 8.13
N VAL A 156 0.36 -2.20 6.98
CA VAL A 156 0.90 -2.98 5.86
C VAL A 156 2.24 -2.42 5.44
N LEU A 157 3.23 -3.30 5.26
CA LEU A 157 4.47 -2.99 4.54
C LEU A 157 4.14 -3.08 3.05
N HIS A 158 3.92 -1.94 2.40
CA HIS A 158 3.58 -1.93 0.98
C HIS A 158 4.83 -2.13 0.13
N CYS A 159 4.62 -2.47 -1.14
CA CYS A 159 5.61 -2.63 -2.19
C CYS A 159 6.86 -3.37 -1.70
N PHE A 160 6.63 -4.50 -1.00
CA PHE A 160 7.67 -5.09 -0.17
C PHE A 160 8.89 -5.49 -0.99
N SER A 161 10.01 -4.82 -0.68
CA SER A 161 11.32 -5.01 -1.33
C SER A 161 12.48 -4.98 -0.34
N SER A 162 12.17 -5.16 0.95
CA SER A 162 13.11 -5.17 2.08
C SER A 162 13.62 -6.57 2.43
N THR A 163 14.42 -6.67 3.47
CA THR A 163 14.99 -7.93 3.97
C THR A 163 13.94 -8.83 4.61
N ARG A 164 14.21 -10.14 4.58
CA ARG A 164 13.44 -11.18 5.27
C ARG A 164 13.13 -10.84 6.74
N ARG A 165 14.14 -10.29 7.43
CA ARG A 165 14.01 -9.92 8.84
C ARG A 165 12.89 -8.91 9.06
N LEU A 166 12.77 -7.88 8.22
CA LEU A 166 11.69 -6.91 8.33
C LEU A 166 10.32 -7.52 8.04
N ALA A 167 10.20 -8.45 7.08
CA ALA A 167 8.95 -9.17 6.84
C ALA A 167 8.51 -9.98 8.07
N GLU A 168 9.43 -10.72 8.68
CA GLU A 168 9.18 -11.52 9.89
C GLU A 168 8.72 -10.62 11.05
N VAL A 169 9.43 -9.53 11.32
CA VAL A 169 9.03 -8.55 12.35
C VAL A 169 7.65 -7.97 12.07
N GLY A 170 7.38 -7.58 10.81
CA GLY A 170 6.07 -7.03 10.43
C GLY A 170 4.93 -8.01 10.70
N VAL A 171 5.12 -9.29 10.35
CA VAL A 171 4.13 -10.36 10.57
C VAL A 171 3.97 -10.71 12.05
N ASP A 172 5.06 -10.81 12.80
CA ASP A 172 5.06 -11.10 14.24
C ASP A 172 4.31 -10.02 15.04
N LEU A 173 4.38 -8.76 14.59
CA LEU A 173 3.64 -7.63 15.15
C LEU A 173 2.17 -7.57 14.68
N GLY A 174 1.73 -8.53 13.87
CA GLY A 174 0.35 -8.64 13.37
C GLY A 174 0.05 -7.82 12.10
N GLY A 175 1.08 -7.24 11.49
CA GLY A 175 0.98 -6.49 10.23
C GLY A 175 0.80 -7.38 9.01
N TYR A 176 0.67 -6.73 7.85
CA TYR A 176 0.54 -7.36 6.55
C TYR A 176 1.72 -6.99 5.65
N VAL A 177 1.96 -7.81 4.63
CA VAL A 177 2.97 -7.56 3.60
C VAL A 177 2.26 -7.52 2.24
N SER A 178 2.45 -6.45 1.49
CA SER A 178 1.90 -6.31 0.14
C SER A 178 3.00 -6.46 -0.89
N PHE A 179 2.72 -7.21 -1.96
CA PHE A 179 3.63 -7.35 -3.08
C PHE A 179 3.08 -6.62 -4.31
N SER A 180 3.96 -5.86 -4.96
CA SER A 180 3.71 -5.18 -6.23
C SER A 180 4.22 -6.02 -7.42
N GLY A 181 4.25 -5.42 -8.61
CA GLY A 181 4.83 -6.02 -9.80
C GLY A 181 6.28 -6.52 -9.63
N ILE A 182 7.03 -6.04 -8.62
CA ILE A 182 8.39 -6.52 -8.28
C ILE A 182 8.46 -8.04 -8.18
N LEU A 183 7.42 -8.68 -7.63
CA LEU A 183 7.36 -10.13 -7.46
C LEU A 183 7.51 -10.89 -8.79
N THR A 184 7.12 -10.25 -9.89
CA THR A 184 7.13 -10.81 -11.24
C THR A 184 8.47 -10.65 -11.96
N PHE A 185 9.39 -9.82 -11.47
CA PHE A 185 10.64 -9.54 -12.20
C PHE A 185 11.64 -10.69 -12.09
N ASN A 186 12.41 -10.91 -13.15
CA ASN A 186 13.35 -12.03 -13.22
C ASN A 186 14.34 -12.08 -12.05
N LYS A 187 14.82 -10.93 -11.56
CA LYS A 187 15.84 -10.84 -10.50
C LYS A 187 15.30 -10.85 -9.06
N SER A 188 13.99 -11.03 -8.87
CA SER A 188 13.34 -10.94 -7.55
C SER A 188 13.25 -12.29 -6.82
N ASP A 189 14.28 -13.15 -6.92
CA ASP A 189 14.25 -14.49 -6.30
C ASP A 189 14.13 -14.42 -4.78
N GLU A 190 14.87 -13.52 -4.13
CA GLU A 190 14.79 -13.34 -2.67
C GLU A 190 13.41 -12.85 -2.24
N ILE A 191 12.81 -11.91 -2.98
CA ILE A 191 11.45 -11.42 -2.71
C ILE A 191 10.42 -12.54 -2.85
N ARG A 192 10.59 -13.42 -3.84
CA ARG A 192 9.73 -14.61 -3.99
C ARG A 192 9.92 -15.61 -2.86
N ALA A 193 11.16 -15.82 -2.39
CA ALA A 193 11.42 -16.68 -1.23
C ALA A 193 10.74 -16.13 0.03
N ILE A 194 10.80 -14.81 0.26
CA ILE A 194 10.09 -14.16 1.39
C ILE A 194 8.57 -14.32 1.23
N ALA A 195 8.03 -14.05 0.04
CA ALA A 195 6.60 -14.22 -0.24
C ALA A 195 6.11 -15.66 -0.01
N ALA A 196 6.94 -16.66 -0.33
CA ALA A 196 6.63 -18.06 -0.09
C ALA A 196 6.45 -18.35 1.42
N ASP A 197 7.30 -17.75 2.27
CA ASP A 197 7.33 -18.01 3.71
C ASP A 197 6.29 -17.20 4.50
N VAL A 198 5.95 -15.98 4.07
CA VAL A 198 4.93 -15.16 4.75
C VAL A 198 3.56 -15.85 4.66
N PRO A 199 2.81 -16.05 5.77
CA PRO A 199 1.49 -16.69 5.75
C PRO A 199 0.53 -16.04 4.74
N LEU A 200 -0.22 -16.86 3.98
CA LEU A 200 -1.11 -16.33 2.93
C LEU A 200 -2.18 -15.38 3.49
N ASP A 201 -2.60 -15.58 4.73
CA ASP A 201 -3.53 -14.69 5.44
C ASP A 201 -2.88 -13.38 5.93
N ARG A 202 -1.60 -13.13 5.64
CA ARG A 202 -0.90 -11.86 5.89
C ARG A 202 -0.45 -11.15 4.63
N LEU A 203 -0.90 -11.62 3.47
CA LEU A 203 -0.49 -11.10 2.17
C LEU A 203 -1.57 -10.24 1.52
N LEU A 204 -1.11 -9.16 0.89
CA LEU A 204 -1.88 -8.33 -0.02
C LEU A 204 -1.19 -8.26 -1.40
N VAL A 205 -1.92 -7.76 -2.39
CA VAL A 205 -1.39 -7.45 -3.71
C VAL A 205 -1.70 -6.02 -4.07
N GLU A 206 -0.84 -5.45 -4.90
CA GLU A 206 -0.97 -4.08 -5.39
C GLU A 206 -0.25 -3.89 -6.72
N THR A 207 -0.42 -2.73 -7.32
CA THR A 207 0.33 -2.31 -8.50
C THR A 207 1.47 -1.38 -8.19
N ASP A 208 1.27 -0.45 -7.26
CA ASP A 208 2.09 0.76 -7.11
C ASP A 208 2.08 1.61 -8.41
N ALA A 209 1.00 1.54 -9.19
CA ALA A 209 0.88 2.24 -10.47
C ALA A 209 0.99 3.77 -10.26
N PRO A 210 1.73 4.50 -11.12
CA PRO A 210 2.20 4.11 -12.45
C PRO A 210 3.55 3.35 -12.50
N TYR A 211 4.13 3.04 -11.35
CA TYR A 211 5.44 2.40 -11.26
C TYR A 211 5.38 0.88 -11.41
N LEU A 212 6.54 0.25 -11.63
CA LEU A 212 6.73 -1.19 -11.42
C LEU A 212 5.87 -2.13 -12.30
N ALA A 213 5.55 -1.72 -13.53
CA ALA A 213 4.78 -2.54 -14.47
C ALA A 213 5.35 -3.97 -14.59
N PRO A 214 4.51 -5.01 -14.39
CA PRO A 214 4.90 -6.41 -14.51
C PRO A 214 5.00 -6.85 -15.99
N PRO A 215 5.74 -7.92 -16.34
CA PRO A 215 5.62 -8.55 -17.65
C PRO A 215 4.16 -8.97 -17.95
N PRO A 216 3.68 -8.81 -19.20
CA PRO A 216 4.42 -8.40 -20.41
C PRO A 216 4.61 -6.89 -20.58
N HIS A 217 4.15 -6.05 -19.65
CA HIS A 217 4.18 -4.59 -19.72
C HIS A 217 5.48 -3.98 -19.17
N ARG A 218 6.54 -4.76 -19.03
CA ARG A 218 7.78 -4.30 -18.41
C ARG A 218 8.39 -3.13 -19.21
N GLY A 219 8.69 -2.02 -18.52
CA GLY A 219 9.22 -0.80 -19.14
C GLY A 219 8.13 0.13 -19.70
N GLN A 220 6.86 -0.27 -19.63
CA GLN A 220 5.71 0.59 -19.88
C GLN A 220 5.20 1.20 -18.57
N ARG A 221 4.28 2.16 -18.67
CA ARG A 221 3.54 2.70 -17.52
C ARG A 221 2.64 1.61 -16.94
N ASN A 222 2.66 1.46 -15.62
CA ASN A 222 1.77 0.51 -14.93
C ASN A 222 0.36 1.10 -14.80
N GLU A 223 -0.63 0.25 -14.54
CA GLU A 223 -2.01 0.64 -14.24
C GLU A 223 -2.67 -0.40 -13.33
N PRO A 224 -3.71 -0.04 -12.55
CA PRO A 224 -4.35 -0.94 -11.57
C PRO A 224 -4.79 -2.29 -12.12
N ALA A 225 -5.18 -2.36 -13.40
CA ALA A 225 -5.55 -3.61 -14.07
C ALA A 225 -4.43 -4.68 -14.00
N TYR A 226 -3.18 -4.26 -13.89
CA TYR A 226 -2.03 -5.17 -13.91
C TYR A 226 -1.79 -5.88 -12.58
N VAL A 227 -2.53 -5.56 -11.50
CA VAL A 227 -2.47 -6.32 -10.23
C VAL A 227 -2.79 -7.80 -10.44
N ALA A 228 -3.58 -8.12 -11.46
CA ALA A 228 -3.87 -9.48 -11.90
C ALA A 228 -2.60 -10.30 -12.19
N HIS A 229 -1.54 -9.67 -12.73
CA HIS A 229 -0.27 -10.33 -12.98
C HIS A 229 0.49 -10.63 -11.69
N THR A 230 0.45 -9.69 -10.73
CA THR A 230 1.02 -9.87 -9.40
C THR A 230 0.33 -11.01 -8.65
N ALA A 231 -1.01 -11.05 -8.65
CA ALA A 231 -1.79 -12.11 -8.04
C ALA A 231 -1.47 -13.50 -8.63
N ARG A 232 -1.37 -13.60 -9.96
CA ARG A 232 -0.98 -14.86 -10.64
C ARG A 232 0.41 -15.32 -10.21
N LYS A 233 1.40 -14.41 -10.19
CA LYS A 233 2.75 -14.77 -9.75
C LYS A 233 2.78 -15.16 -8.28
N LEU A 234 2.00 -14.48 -7.43
CA LEU A 234 1.91 -14.87 -6.02
C LEU A 234 1.30 -16.27 -5.86
N ALA A 235 0.30 -16.63 -6.67
CA ALA A 235 -0.27 -17.97 -6.68
C ALA A 235 0.78 -19.04 -7.02
N ASP A 236 1.59 -18.81 -8.06
CA ASP A 236 2.71 -19.69 -8.42
C ASP A 236 3.69 -19.86 -7.25
N VAL A 237 4.04 -18.76 -6.58
CA VAL A 237 4.99 -18.75 -5.45
C VAL A 237 4.44 -19.51 -4.24
N LYS A 238 3.14 -19.36 -3.96
CA LYS A 238 2.46 -20.01 -2.82
C LYS A 238 2.04 -21.45 -3.11
N GLY A 239 2.10 -21.89 -4.38
CA GLY A 239 1.67 -23.23 -4.78
C GLY A 239 0.16 -23.46 -4.63
N VAL A 240 -0.65 -22.41 -4.77
CA VAL A 240 -2.12 -22.45 -4.68
C VAL A 240 -2.76 -21.89 -5.95
N SER A 241 -4.08 -22.00 -6.09
CA SER A 241 -4.76 -21.43 -7.25
C SER A 241 -4.78 -19.90 -7.20
N VAL A 242 -4.88 -19.25 -8.37
CA VAL A 242 -5.04 -17.79 -8.43
C VAL A 242 -6.35 -17.33 -7.79
N ASP A 243 -7.38 -18.17 -7.81
CA ASP A 243 -8.67 -17.88 -7.18
C ASP A 243 -8.56 -17.89 -5.65
N ASP A 244 -7.76 -18.81 -5.08
CA ASP A 244 -7.46 -18.85 -3.65
C ASP A 244 -6.66 -17.61 -3.22
N VAL A 245 -5.66 -17.20 -4.02
CA VAL A 245 -4.91 -15.95 -3.74
C VAL A 245 -5.85 -14.76 -3.79
N ALA A 246 -6.62 -14.59 -4.87
CA ALA A 246 -7.53 -13.46 -5.02
C ALA A 246 -8.56 -13.39 -3.89
N LYS A 247 -9.13 -14.54 -3.50
CA LYS A 247 -10.03 -14.62 -2.35
C LYS A 247 -9.32 -14.21 -1.06
N GLN A 248 -8.18 -14.83 -0.76
CA GLN A 248 -7.49 -14.62 0.52
C GLN A 248 -6.92 -13.20 0.65
N THR A 249 -6.31 -12.64 -0.39
CA THR A 249 -5.78 -11.27 -0.36
C THR A 249 -6.90 -10.24 -0.27
N THR A 250 -8.05 -10.50 -0.90
CA THR A 250 -9.24 -9.65 -0.75
C THR A 250 -9.84 -9.73 0.66
N ASP A 251 -9.94 -10.94 1.23
CA ASP A 251 -10.39 -11.11 2.63
C ASP A 251 -9.42 -10.42 3.61
N ASN A 252 -8.12 -10.52 3.36
CA ASN A 252 -7.08 -9.82 4.13
C ASN A 252 -7.24 -8.31 4.03
N PHE A 253 -7.50 -7.78 2.82
CA PHE A 253 -7.72 -6.36 2.60
C PHE A 253 -8.90 -5.87 3.44
N PHE A 254 -10.07 -6.49 3.36
CA PHE A 254 -11.23 -6.05 4.14
C PHE A 254 -11.09 -6.27 5.64
N ARG A 255 -10.28 -7.25 6.07
CA ARG A 255 -9.91 -7.40 7.49
C ARG A 255 -9.01 -6.27 7.98
N LEU A 256 -8.06 -5.81 7.17
CA LEU A 256 -7.12 -4.75 7.52
C LEU A 256 -7.73 -3.35 7.35
N PHE A 257 -8.28 -3.06 6.19
CA PHE A 257 -8.92 -1.80 5.81
C PHE A 257 -10.40 -1.82 6.21
N SER A 258 -10.68 -2.01 7.49
CA SER A 258 -12.03 -2.23 8.04
C SER A 258 -13.05 -1.11 7.77
N ARG A 259 -12.59 0.09 7.38
CA ARG A 259 -13.45 1.21 6.96
C ARG A 259 -13.80 1.21 5.48
N ALA A 260 -13.15 0.40 4.65
CA ALA A 260 -13.54 0.19 3.26
C ALA A 260 -14.78 -0.72 3.21
N PRO A 261 -15.84 -0.35 2.45
CA PRO A 261 -16.99 -1.22 2.28
C PRO A 261 -16.62 -2.44 1.43
N ASP A 262 -17.06 -3.62 1.84
CA ASP A 262 -16.91 -4.83 1.03
C ASP A 262 -17.85 -4.78 -0.18
N LEU A 263 -17.29 -4.57 -1.36
CA LEU A 263 -18.04 -4.40 -2.62
C LEU A 263 -18.34 -5.74 -3.33
N ARG A 264 -18.08 -6.89 -2.69
CA ARG A 264 -18.41 -8.21 -3.24
C ARG A 264 -19.88 -8.59 -3.04
N SER A 265 -20.57 -7.92 -2.12
CA SER A 265 -21.97 -8.16 -1.76
C SER A 265 -22.95 -7.43 -2.65
#